data_AF-A0A7S0VP45-F1
#
_entry.id   AF-A0A7S0VP45-F1
#
_cell.length_a   1.000
_cell.length_b   1.000
_cell.length_c   1.000
_cell.angle_alpha   90.00
_cell.angle_beta   90.00
_cell.angle_gamma   90.00
#
_symmetry.space_group_name_H-M   'P 1'
#
loop_
_entity.id
_entity.type
_entity.pdbx_description
1 polymer ?
#
loop_
_entity_poly.entity_id
_entity_poly.type
_entity_poly.pdbx_seq_one_letter_code
_entity_poly.pdbx_strand_id
1 'polypeptide(L)'
;DSLKGGASVWSFWRSLRGTVMEGGQTAAEASSNTTLYYELLGCPKTATEEELKKAWRKTALRLHPDKNQGDPTAEERFKRAKEAYEVLSDPEKRVFYDKHGEEGLKMKEAFDNMDASIVLQAFAHSSWRVRLAVILAFAAVLLLFLLFPIFLVLKVDGDVSWGWGGVLAPLFLFAGCFASCACCYCLRPPDEEG
;
A
#
# COMPACT_ATOMS: atom_id res chain seq x y z
N ASP A 1 62.94 -15.19 18.54
CA ASP A 1 62.00 -14.31 17.83
C ASP A 1 61.00 -15.10 17.01
N SER A 2 59.80 -14.53 16.94
CA SER A 2 58.74 -14.79 15.95
C SER A 2 57.64 -15.83 16.28
N LEU A 3 56.44 -15.24 16.42
CA LEU A 3 55.11 -15.73 16.03
C LEU A 3 54.30 -16.54 17.05
N LYS A 4 53.34 -15.86 17.71
CA LYS A 4 51.89 -15.96 17.43
C LYS A 4 51.06 -15.12 18.42
N GLY A 5 50.90 -13.83 18.13
CA GLY A 5 49.85 -12.99 18.69
C GLY A 5 48.61 -13.05 17.79
N GLY A 6 47.66 -13.93 18.10
CA GLY A 6 46.40 -14.07 17.38
C GLY A 6 45.40 -13.00 17.79
N ALA A 7 45.57 -11.77 17.28
CA ALA A 7 44.49 -10.79 17.30
C ALA A 7 43.40 -11.27 16.33
N SER A 8 42.29 -11.76 16.90
CA SER A 8 41.27 -12.48 16.17
C SER A 8 40.66 -11.62 15.06
N VAL A 9 40.57 -12.16 13.86
CA VAL A 9 39.71 -11.70 12.76
C VAL A 9 38.29 -11.36 13.27
N TRP A 10 37.85 -12.00 14.34
CA TRP A 10 36.61 -11.74 15.07
C TRP A 10 36.44 -10.30 15.63
N SER A 11 37.53 -9.64 16.08
CA SER A 11 37.44 -8.25 16.56
C SER A 11 37.38 -7.26 15.40
N PHE A 12 38.06 -7.57 14.28
CA PHE A 12 37.97 -6.83 13.03
C PHE A 12 36.55 -6.93 12.42
N TRP A 13 35.96 -8.12 12.36
CA TRP A 13 34.57 -8.31 11.90
C TRP A 13 33.52 -7.69 12.83
N ARG A 14 33.80 -7.56 14.14
CA ARG A 14 32.92 -6.85 15.07
C ARG A 14 32.98 -5.33 14.88
N SER A 15 34.16 -4.79 14.54
CA SER A 15 34.36 -3.36 14.25
C SER A 15 33.78 -2.95 12.90
N LEU A 16 33.84 -3.83 11.88
CA LEU A 16 33.30 -3.56 10.53
C LEU A 16 31.78 -3.69 10.43
N ARG A 17 31.10 -4.31 11.40
CA ARG A 17 29.63 -4.33 11.50
C ARG A 17 29.05 -2.98 11.95
N GLY A 18 29.89 -2.05 12.43
CA GLY A 18 29.47 -0.75 12.94
C GLY A 18 29.28 0.34 11.88
N THR A 19 29.54 0.08 10.59
CA THR A 19 29.52 1.15 9.58
C THR A 19 29.07 0.58 8.22
N VAL A 20 27.89 1.01 7.78
CA VAL A 20 27.24 0.73 6.48
C VAL A 20 26.46 -0.59 6.38
N MET A 21 25.16 -0.54 6.68
CA MET A 21 24.11 -0.67 5.66
C MET A 21 22.79 -0.09 6.20
N GLU A 22 22.39 0.97 5.51
CA GLU A 22 21.12 1.68 5.51
C GLU A 22 19.97 0.72 5.15
N GLY A 23 18.82 0.82 5.85
CA GLY A 23 17.57 0.16 5.44
C GLY A 23 17.04 -0.96 6.34
N GLY A 24 17.24 -0.91 7.66
CA GLY A 24 16.58 -1.81 8.61
C GLY A 24 15.75 -1.05 9.63
N GLN A 25 14.47 -0.84 9.34
CA GLN A 25 13.49 -0.35 10.31
C GLN A 25 13.53 -1.25 11.54
N THR A 26 14.00 -0.71 12.67
CA THR A 26 14.20 -1.50 13.87
C THR A 26 12.86 -1.75 14.57
N ALA A 27 12.72 -2.87 15.29
CA ALA A 27 11.51 -3.20 16.04
C ALA A 27 11.06 -2.11 17.04
N ALA A 28 11.97 -1.20 17.42
CA ALA A 28 11.67 -0.01 18.22
C ALA A 28 10.92 1.08 17.42
N GLU A 29 11.27 1.31 16.15
CA GLU A 29 10.55 2.22 15.25
C GLU A 29 9.16 1.66 14.88
N ALA A 30 9.05 0.35 14.64
CA ALA A 30 7.77 -0.29 14.38
C ALA A 30 6.80 -0.14 15.57
N SER A 31 7.31 -0.25 16.81
CA SER A 31 6.53 0.01 18.02
C SER A 31 6.13 1.49 18.13
N SER A 32 7.02 2.41 17.77
CA SER A 32 6.73 3.86 17.78
C SER A 32 5.59 4.24 16.83
N ASN A 33 5.55 3.63 15.64
CA ASN A 33 4.52 3.91 14.64
C ASN A 33 3.12 3.44 15.05
N THR A 34 3.02 2.46 15.97
CA THR A 34 1.74 1.99 16.53
C THR A 34 1.34 2.66 17.85
N THR A 35 2.26 3.34 18.54
CA THR A 35 1.97 4.07 19.78
C THR A 35 1.74 5.56 19.55
N LEU A 36 2.18 6.09 18.41
CA LEU A 36 2.11 7.52 18.06
C LEU A 36 0.72 8.16 18.26
N TYR A 37 -0.37 7.50 17.84
CA TYR A 37 -1.72 8.06 18.02
C TYR A 37 -2.16 8.11 19.48
N TYR A 38 -1.78 7.11 20.27
CA TYR A 38 -2.07 7.07 21.70
C TYR A 38 -1.26 8.15 22.44
N GLU A 39 0.02 8.33 22.08
CA GLU A 39 0.90 9.36 22.61
C GLU A 39 0.44 10.77 22.27
N LEU A 40 -0.02 11.00 21.03
CA LEU A 40 -0.52 12.29 20.56
C LEU A 40 -1.76 12.74 21.33
N LEU A 41 -2.65 11.80 21.67
CA LEU A 41 -3.82 12.06 22.52
C LEU A 41 -3.48 12.06 24.01
N GLY A 42 -2.31 11.53 24.40
CA GLY A 42 -1.88 11.40 25.79
C GLY A 42 -2.65 10.33 26.56
N CYS A 43 -3.01 9.22 25.90
CA CYS A 43 -3.75 8.11 26.49
C CYS A 43 -2.96 6.79 26.37
N PRO A 44 -3.16 5.82 27.27
CA PRO A 44 -2.54 4.50 27.13
C PRO A 44 -3.22 3.68 26.02
N LYS A 45 -2.50 2.69 25.47
CA LYS A 45 -3.06 1.75 24.47
C LYS A 45 -4.27 0.95 24.98
N THR A 46 -4.40 0.82 26.30
CA THR A 46 -5.53 0.17 26.99
C THR A 46 -6.72 1.09 27.25
N ALA A 47 -6.67 2.35 26.79
CA ALA A 47 -7.72 3.33 27.05
C ALA A 47 -9.07 2.88 26.48
N THR A 48 -10.11 3.11 27.27
CA THR A 48 -11.51 2.92 26.89
C THR A 48 -11.98 4.05 25.98
N GLU A 49 -13.08 3.84 25.24
CA GLU A 49 -13.64 4.86 24.35
C GLU A 49 -13.99 6.17 25.09
N GLU A 50 -14.51 6.05 26.32
CA GLU A 50 -14.82 7.20 27.19
C GLU A 50 -13.57 7.99 27.58
N GLU A 51 -12.46 7.31 27.87
CA GLU A 51 -11.18 7.95 28.17
C GLU A 51 -10.57 8.61 26.94
N LEU A 52 -10.67 7.95 25.78
CA LEU A 52 -10.22 8.48 24.50
C LEU A 52 -10.96 9.78 24.15
N LYS A 53 -12.29 9.80 24.33
CA LYS A 53 -13.12 10.98 24.11
C LYS A 53 -12.79 12.13 25.05
N LYS A 54 -12.49 11.83 26.32
CA LYS A 54 -12.03 12.83 27.30
C LYS A 54 -10.65 13.39 26.95
N ALA A 55 -9.72 12.53 26.55
CA ALA A 55 -8.39 12.90 26.12
C ALA A 55 -8.43 13.80 24.88
N TRP A 56 -9.21 13.41 23.86
CA TRP A 56 -9.46 14.22 22.67
C TRP A 56 -9.99 15.60 23.01
N ARG A 57 -11.04 15.71 23.84
CA ARG A 57 -11.60 17.02 24.26
C ARG A 57 -10.54 17.92 24.90
N LYS A 58 -9.69 17.36 25.76
CA LYS A 58 -8.61 18.10 26.43
C LYS A 58 -7.55 18.57 25.43
N THR A 59 -7.15 17.73 24.49
CA THR A 59 -6.14 18.03 23.47
C THR A 59 -6.68 19.03 22.44
N ALA A 60 -7.91 18.86 21.98
CA ALA A 60 -8.59 19.76 21.06
C ALA A 60 -8.74 21.19 21.63
N LEU A 61 -9.07 21.33 22.92
CA LEU A 61 -9.14 22.64 23.57
C LEU A 61 -7.77 23.34 23.69
N ARG A 62 -6.69 22.57 23.85
CA ARG A 62 -5.32 23.11 23.93
C ARG A 62 -4.80 23.55 22.57
N LEU A 63 -5.10 22.78 21.52
CA LEU A 63 -4.62 23.00 20.16
C LEU A 63 -5.63 23.77 19.28
N HIS A 64 -6.69 24.31 19.86
CA HIS A 64 -7.74 25.00 19.11
C HIS A 64 -7.17 26.21 18.34
N PRO A 65 -7.51 26.40 17.05
CA PRO A 65 -6.95 27.47 16.21
C PRO A 65 -7.28 28.87 16.75
N ASP A 66 -8.43 29.04 17.41
CA ASP A 66 -8.81 30.32 18.03
C ASP A 66 -7.89 30.75 19.18
N LYS A 67 -7.30 29.79 19.91
CA LYS A 67 -6.37 30.08 21.03
C LYS A 67 -4.92 30.19 20.57
N ASN A 68 -4.60 29.64 19.40
CA ASN A 68 -3.25 29.57 18.84
C ASN A 68 -3.21 30.24 17.45
N GLN A 69 -3.84 31.42 17.33
CA GLN A 69 -3.89 32.17 16.09
C GLN A 69 -2.46 32.55 15.66
N GLY A 70 -2.03 32.04 14.50
CA GLY A 70 -0.72 32.36 13.91
C GLY A 70 0.39 31.34 14.13
N ASP A 71 0.14 30.22 14.83
CA ASP A 71 1.11 29.11 14.93
C ASP A 71 0.72 27.95 13.99
N PRO A 72 1.41 27.79 12.84
CA PRO A 72 1.13 26.68 11.91
C PRO A 72 1.39 25.31 12.54
N THR A 73 2.27 25.22 13.55
CA THR A 73 2.58 23.96 14.22
C THR A 73 1.43 23.49 15.11
N ALA A 74 0.66 24.42 15.67
CA ALA A 74 -0.54 24.10 16.45
C ALA A 74 -1.66 23.54 15.56
N GLU A 75 -1.82 24.10 14.35
CA GLU A 75 -2.78 23.62 13.36
C GLU A 75 -2.42 22.20 12.86
N GLU A 76 -1.16 21.94 12.53
CA GLU A 76 -0.70 20.62 12.13
C GLU A 76 -0.90 19.57 13.23
N ARG A 77 -0.57 19.93 14.48
CA ARG A 77 -0.80 19.04 15.63
C ARG A 77 -2.29 18.79 15.88
N PHE A 78 -3.14 19.80 15.67
CA PHE A 78 -4.59 19.65 15.78
C PHE A 78 -5.13 18.68 14.73
N LYS A 79 -4.70 18.83 13.47
CA LYS A 79 -5.06 17.91 12.37
C LYS A 79 -4.66 16.47 12.69
N ARG A 80 -3.40 16.24 13.09
CA ARG A 80 -2.94 14.90 13.48
C ARG A 80 -3.69 14.34 14.69
N ALA A 81 -3.98 15.16 15.70
CA ALA A 81 -4.72 14.70 16.88
C ALA A 81 -6.16 14.32 16.53
N LYS A 82 -6.77 15.03 15.57
CA LYS A 82 -8.09 14.71 15.04
C LYS A 82 -8.08 13.38 14.30
N GLU A 83 -7.12 13.17 13.40
CA GLU A 83 -6.92 11.90 12.68
C GLU A 83 -6.73 10.73 13.65
N ALA A 84 -5.87 10.90 14.66
CA ALA A 84 -5.66 9.90 15.70
C ALA A 84 -6.96 9.54 16.44
N TYR A 85 -7.79 10.52 16.78
CA TYR A 85 -9.08 10.27 17.40
C TYR A 85 -10.05 9.54 16.46
N GLU A 86 -10.14 9.95 15.20
CA GLU A 86 -11.02 9.29 14.20
C GLU A 86 -10.67 7.82 14.02
N VAL A 87 -9.38 7.49 13.92
CA VAL A 87 -8.88 6.12 13.82
C VAL A 87 -9.13 5.32 15.09
N LEU A 88 -8.81 5.89 16.27
CA LEU A 88 -8.90 5.16 17.54
C LEU A 88 -10.34 5.04 18.06
N SER A 89 -11.26 5.91 17.61
CA SER A 89 -12.67 5.88 17.99
C SER A 89 -13.43 4.74 17.33
N ASP A 90 -13.02 4.33 16.13
CA ASP A 90 -13.61 3.19 15.42
C ASP A 90 -12.89 1.89 15.83
N PRO A 91 -13.61 0.89 16.38
CA PRO A 91 -12.99 -0.35 16.82
C PRO A 91 -12.32 -1.13 15.69
N GLU A 92 -12.83 -1.08 14.46
CA GLU A 92 -12.23 -1.78 13.31
C GLU A 92 -10.92 -1.11 12.89
N LYS A 93 -10.93 0.22 12.77
CA LYS A 93 -9.74 1.01 12.43
C LYS A 93 -8.67 0.92 13.51
N ARG A 94 -9.06 0.92 14.79
CA ARG A 94 -8.13 0.73 15.92
C ARG A 94 -7.42 -0.63 15.86
N VAL A 95 -8.16 -1.70 15.60
CA VAL A 95 -7.56 -3.04 15.45
C VAL A 95 -6.62 -3.09 14.24
N PHE A 96 -6.99 -2.43 13.15
CA PHE A 96 -6.17 -2.38 11.95
C PHE A 96 -4.88 -1.57 12.18
N TYR A 97 -4.99 -0.41 12.83
CA TYR A 97 -3.86 0.42 13.27
C TYR A 97 -2.91 -0.37 14.17
N ASP A 98 -3.45 -1.08 15.17
CA ASP A 98 -2.65 -1.86 16.10
C ASP A 98 -1.86 -3.00 15.42
N LYS A 99 -2.28 -3.42 14.22
CA LYS A 99 -1.62 -4.49 13.42
C LYS A 99 -0.67 -3.96 12.35
N HIS A 100 -1.04 -2.89 11.65
CA HIS A 100 -0.33 -2.41 10.45
C HIS A 100 0.27 -1.00 10.60
N GLY A 101 0.03 -0.34 11.74
CA GLY A 101 0.48 1.03 11.99
C GLY A 101 -0.21 2.07 11.10
N GLU A 102 0.38 3.27 11.10
CA GLU A 102 -0.09 4.41 10.30
C GLU A 102 0.00 4.16 8.79
N GLU A 103 1.06 3.48 8.32
CA GLU A 103 1.26 3.20 6.90
C GLU A 103 0.14 2.33 6.33
N GLY A 104 -0.26 1.29 7.07
CA GLY A 104 -1.38 0.45 6.67
C GLY A 104 -2.68 1.25 6.55
N LEU A 105 -2.96 2.14 7.51
CA LEU A 105 -4.17 2.96 7.46
C LEU A 105 -4.18 3.87 6.24
N LYS A 106 -3.06 4.53 5.93
CA LYS A 106 -2.94 5.38 4.74
C LYS A 106 -3.19 4.60 3.46
N MET A 107 -2.70 3.37 3.35
CA MET A 107 -3.00 2.52 2.20
C MET A 107 -4.48 2.14 2.12
N LYS A 108 -5.09 1.77 3.26
CA LYS A 108 -6.51 1.45 3.34
C LYS A 108 -7.37 2.66 2.96
N GLU A 109 -7.05 3.84 3.49
CA GLU A 109 -7.73 5.09 3.18
C GLU A 109 -7.51 5.51 1.73
N ALA A 110 -6.32 5.33 1.16
CA ALA A 110 -6.07 5.59 -0.25
C ALA A 110 -6.89 4.67 -1.16
N PHE A 111 -7.08 3.41 -0.76
CA PHE A 111 -7.93 2.46 -1.46
C PHE A 111 -9.42 2.82 -1.31
N ASP A 112 -9.89 3.10 -0.09
CA ASP A 112 -11.29 3.42 0.19
C ASP A 112 -11.70 4.78 -0.42
N ASN A 113 -10.78 5.75 -0.48
CA ASN A 113 -10.98 7.05 -1.13
C ASN A 113 -10.77 7.00 -2.65
N MET A 114 -10.50 5.83 -3.23
CA MET A 114 -10.49 5.64 -4.68
C MET A 114 -11.95 5.58 -5.17
N ASP A 115 -12.59 6.75 -5.17
CA ASP A 115 -13.99 6.88 -5.55
C ASP A 115 -14.17 6.43 -6.99
N ALA A 116 -15.05 5.44 -7.19
CA ALA A 116 -15.38 4.92 -8.50
C ALA A 116 -15.85 6.04 -9.44
N SER A 117 -16.50 7.08 -8.92
CA SER A 117 -16.93 8.24 -9.69
C SER A 117 -15.76 9.05 -10.26
N ILE A 118 -14.65 9.18 -9.52
CA ILE A 118 -13.43 9.86 -9.99
C ILE A 118 -12.78 9.04 -11.10
N VAL A 119 -12.67 7.72 -10.94
CA VAL A 119 -12.12 6.82 -11.96
C VAL A 119 -12.99 6.83 -13.21
N LEU A 120 -14.31 6.77 -13.05
CA LEU A 120 -15.28 6.86 -14.14
C LEU A 120 -15.23 8.22 -14.84
N GLN A 121 -15.08 9.32 -14.10
CA GLN A 121 -14.97 10.67 -14.66
C GLN A 121 -13.65 10.85 -15.42
N ALA A 122 -12.54 10.35 -14.88
CA ALA A 122 -11.25 10.32 -15.57
C ALA A 122 -11.33 9.50 -16.86
N PHE A 123 -12.00 8.34 -16.83
CA PHE A 123 -12.25 7.53 -18.02
C PHE A 123 -13.17 8.24 -19.02
N ALA A 124 -14.23 8.88 -18.55
CA ALA A 124 -15.20 9.62 -19.37
C ALA A 124 -14.64 10.91 -19.97
N HIS A 125 -13.52 11.44 -19.46
CA HIS A 125 -12.76 12.54 -20.08
C HIS A 125 -11.56 12.06 -20.90
N SER A 126 -11.12 10.81 -20.73
CA SER A 126 -10.01 10.24 -21.51
C SER A 126 -10.30 10.21 -23.02
N SER A 127 -9.29 10.25 -23.87
CA SER A 127 -9.48 10.25 -25.33
C SER A 127 -10.19 8.98 -25.82
N TRP A 128 -10.94 9.08 -26.92
CA TRP A 128 -11.70 7.96 -27.50
C TRP A 128 -10.86 6.68 -27.74
N ARG A 129 -9.56 6.85 -28.00
CA ARG A 129 -8.59 5.76 -28.16
C ARG A 129 -8.37 4.97 -26.86
N VAL A 130 -8.26 5.66 -25.73
CA VAL A 130 -8.10 5.05 -24.41
C VAL A 130 -9.38 4.31 -24.03
N ARG A 131 -10.53 4.93 -24.28
CA ARG A 131 -11.83 4.29 -24.03
C ARG A 131 -12.00 3.01 -24.84
N LEU A 132 -11.69 3.06 -26.13
CA LEU A 132 -11.74 1.91 -27.01
C LEU A 132 -10.77 0.81 -26.55
N ALA A 133 -9.55 1.17 -26.18
CA ALA A 133 -8.56 0.20 -25.69
C ALA A 133 -9.03 -0.51 -24.41
N VAL A 134 -9.59 0.22 -23.45
CA VAL A 134 -10.13 -0.37 -22.22
C VAL A 134 -11.32 -1.27 -22.52
N ILE A 135 -12.27 -0.82 -23.35
CA ILE A 135 -13.44 -1.64 -23.73
C ILE A 135 -13.00 -2.93 -24.44
N LEU A 136 -12.04 -2.85 -25.35
CA LEU A 136 -11.50 -4.02 -26.05
C LEU A 136 -10.76 -4.97 -25.09
N ALA A 137 -10.03 -4.44 -24.11
CA ALA A 137 -9.36 -5.25 -23.09
C ALA A 137 -10.39 -5.98 -22.20
N PHE A 138 -11.42 -5.29 -21.72
CA PHE A 138 -12.50 -5.92 -20.96
C PHE A 138 -13.27 -6.96 -21.78
N ALA A 139 -13.57 -6.66 -23.05
CA ALA A 139 -14.22 -7.61 -23.95
C ALA A 139 -13.36 -8.85 -24.20
N ALA A 140 -12.03 -8.69 -24.36
CA ALA A 140 -11.11 -9.80 -24.54
C ALA A 140 -11.03 -10.70 -23.28
N VAL A 141 -11.01 -10.11 -22.08
CA VAL A 141 -11.05 -10.86 -20.82
C VAL A 141 -12.36 -11.62 -20.66
N LEU A 142 -13.50 -11.00 -20.97
CA LEU A 142 -14.80 -11.65 -20.94
C LEU A 142 -14.90 -12.78 -21.97
N LEU A 143 -14.40 -12.57 -23.18
CA LEU A 143 -14.33 -13.58 -24.22
C LEU A 143 -13.46 -14.78 -23.79
N LEU A 144 -12.30 -14.51 -23.18
CA LEU A 144 -11.45 -15.56 -22.60
C LEU A 144 -12.20 -16.38 -21.55
N PHE A 145 -12.90 -15.71 -20.64
CA PHE A 145 -13.66 -16.36 -19.56
C PHE A 145 -14.82 -17.21 -20.09
N LEU A 146 -15.42 -16.81 -21.21
CA LEU A 146 -16.48 -17.60 -21.87
C LEU A 146 -15.92 -18.75 -22.71
N LEU A 147 -14.80 -18.57 -23.39
CA LEU A 147 -14.19 -19.60 -24.23
C LEU A 147 -13.50 -20.69 -23.40
N PHE A 148 -12.86 -20.34 -22.29
CA PHE A 148 -12.15 -21.29 -21.43
C PHE A 148 -12.99 -22.52 -21.00
N PRO A 149 -14.20 -22.37 -20.43
CA PRO A 149 -15.02 -23.52 -20.05
C PRO A 149 -15.52 -24.30 -21.27
N ILE A 150 -15.78 -23.65 -22.40
CA ILE A 150 -16.20 -24.31 -23.65
C ILE A 150 -15.08 -25.22 -24.16
N PHE A 151 -13.85 -24.72 -24.23
CA PHE A 151 -12.69 -25.52 -24.63
C PHE A 151 -12.36 -26.63 -23.63
N LEU A 152 -12.62 -26.41 -22.34
CA LEU A 152 -12.44 -27.41 -21.30
C LEU A 152 -13.44 -28.58 -21.44
N VAL A 153 -14.72 -28.28 -21.70
CA VAL A 153 -15.76 -29.29 -21.97
C VAL A 153 -15.42 -30.11 -23.22
N LEU A 154 -15.13 -29.44 -24.34
CA LEU A 154 -14.75 -30.10 -25.60
C LEU A 154 -13.52 -31.02 -25.48
N LYS A 155 -12.59 -30.71 -24.57
CA LYS A 155 -11.40 -31.55 -24.33
C LYS A 155 -11.70 -32.78 -23.47
N VAL A 156 -12.60 -32.66 -22.50
CA VAL A 156 -13.02 -33.74 -21.59
C VAL A 156 -13.87 -34.77 -22.34
N ASP A 157 -14.69 -34.33 -23.30
CA ASP A 157 -15.50 -35.22 -24.13
C ASP A 157 -14.68 -36.05 -25.13
N GLY A 158 -13.39 -35.72 -25.33
CA GLY A 158 -12.48 -36.52 -26.16
C GLY A 158 -12.68 -36.37 -27.66
N ASP A 159 -13.62 -35.51 -28.10
CA ASP A 159 -13.95 -35.25 -29.50
C ASP A 159 -12.81 -34.58 -30.29
N VAL A 160 -11.79 -34.06 -29.60
CA VAL A 160 -10.67 -33.34 -30.21
C VAL A 160 -9.32 -33.81 -29.64
N SER A 161 -8.43 -34.26 -30.54
CA SER A 161 -7.12 -34.84 -30.21
C SER A 161 -6.00 -33.82 -29.93
N TRP A 162 -6.33 -32.54 -29.72
CA TRP A 162 -5.34 -31.49 -29.52
C TRP A 162 -4.63 -31.63 -28.16
N GLY A 163 -3.35 -31.26 -28.11
CA GLY A 163 -2.59 -31.19 -26.86
C GLY A 163 -3.08 -30.05 -25.96
N TRP A 164 -2.79 -30.12 -24.65
CA TRP A 164 -3.16 -29.10 -23.65
C TRP A 164 -2.69 -27.67 -24.02
N GLY A 165 -1.65 -27.54 -24.83
CA GLY A 165 -1.20 -26.25 -25.37
C GLY A 165 -2.24 -25.55 -26.25
N GLY A 166 -3.10 -26.29 -26.97
CA GLY A 166 -4.19 -25.72 -27.78
C GLY A 166 -5.36 -25.22 -26.92
N VAL A 167 -5.68 -25.94 -25.84
CA VAL A 167 -6.72 -25.57 -24.88
C VAL A 167 -6.34 -24.30 -24.10
N LEU A 168 -5.05 -24.15 -23.81
CA LEU A 168 -4.50 -22.98 -23.11
C LEU A 168 -4.01 -21.88 -24.05
N ALA A 169 -4.10 -22.05 -25.37
CA ALA A 169 -3.62 -21.06 -26.34
C ALA A 169 -4.24 -19.66 -26.14
N PRO A 170 -5.53 -19.51 -25.81
CA PRO A 170 -6.11 -18.20 -25.50
C PRO A 170 -5.46 -17.53 -24.26
N LEU A 171 -5.09 -18.31 -23.25
CA LEU A 171 -4.40 -17.82 -22.04
C LEU A 171 -2.98 -17.35 -22.37
N PHE A 172 -2.26 -18.07 -23.24
CA PHE A 172 -0.92 -17.68 -23.68
C PHE A 172 -0.91 -16.43 -24.57
N LEU A 173 -1.91 -16.27 -25.45
CA LEU A 173 -2.06 -15.06 -26.27
C LEU A 173 -2.41 -13.83 -25.42
N PHE A 174 -3.26 -14.00 -24.41
CA PHE A 174 -3.58 -12.93 -23.47
C PHE A 174 -2.37 -12.54 -22.61
N ALA A 175 -1.65 -13.53 -22.07
CA ALA A 175 -0.41 -13.31 -21.31
C ALA A 175 0.68 -12.64 -22.16
N GLY A 176 0.83 -13.05 -23.44
CA GLY A 176 1.77 -12.45 -24.37
C GLY A 176 1.42 -11.00 -24.74
N CYS A 177 0.13 -10.71 -24.94
CA CYS A 177 -0.34 -9.35 -25.22
C CYS A 177 -0.13 -8.42 -24.01
N PHE A 178 -0.41 -8.90 -22.80
CA PHE A 178 -0.20 -8.14 -21.56
C PHE A 178 1.29 -7.91 -21.28
N ALA A 179 2.14 -8.92 -21.50
CA ALA A 179 3.59 -8.81 -21.37
C ALA A 179 4.19 -7.83 -22.39
N SER A 180 3.70 -7.83 -23.63
CA SER A 180 4.12 -6.86 -24.65
C SER A 180 3.73 -5.43 -24.25
N CYS A 181 2.52 -5.23 -23.74
CA CYS A 181 2.06 -3.91 -23.28
C CYS A 181 2.84 -3.42 -22.05
N ALA A 182 3.12 -4.30 -21.08
CA ALA A 182 3.93 -3.98 -19.91
C ALA A 182 5.37 -3.62 -20.29
N CYS A 183 5.96 -4.34 -21.26
CA CYS A 183 7.31 -4.05 -21.76
C CYS A 183 7.38 -2.69 -22.46
N CYS A 184 6.36 -2.32 -23.26
CA CYS A 184 6.27 -0.99 -23.86
C CYS A 184 6.09 0.14 -22.83
N TYR A 185 5.41 -0.12 -21.71
CA TYR A 185 5.23 0.87 -20.64
C TYR A 185 6.51 1.04 -19.79
N CYS A 186 7.22 -0.05 -19.50
CA CYS A 186 8.50 -0.02 -18.78
C CYS A 186 9.66 0.56 -19.61
N LEU A 187 9.57 0.54 -20.94
CA LEU A 187 10.56 1.12 -21.85
C LEU A 187 10.25 2.57 -22.24
N ARG A 188 9.18 3.18 -21.70
CA ARG A 188 8.95 4.62 -21.87
C ARG A 188 9.99 5.37 -21.03
N PRO A 189 10.96 6.08 -21.65
CA PRO A 189 11.89 6.90 -20.88
C PRO A 189 11.10 7.96 -20.10
N PRO A 190 11.53 8.35 -18.90
CA PRO A 190 10.90 9.45 -18.17
C PRO A 190 10.89 10.67 -19.08
N ASP A 191 9.70 11.18 -19.36
CA ASP A 191 9.51 12.39 -20.14
C ASP A 191 10.25 13.51 -19.38
N GLU A 192 11.32 14.08 -19.95
CA GLU A 192 11.91 15.31 -19.38
C GLU A 192 10.87 16.42 -19.55
N GLU A 193 10.27 16.81 -18.42
CA GLU A 193 9.35 17.94 -18.32
C GLU A 193 10.08 19.22 -18.78
N GLY A 194 9.56 19.83 -19.84
CA GLY A 194 9.91 21.17 -20.32
C GLY A 194 8.67 22.05 -20.37
#